data_AF-A0A959EYH6-F1
#
_entry.id   AF-A0A959EYH6-F1
#
_cell.length_a   1.000
_cell.length_b   1.000
_cell.length_c   1.000
_cell.angle_alpha   90.00
_cell.angle_beta   90.00
_cell.angle_gamma   90.00
#
_symmetry.space_group_name_H-M   'P 1'
#
loop_
_entity.id
_entity.type
_entity.pdbx_description
1 polymer ?
#
loop_
_entity_poly.entity_id
_entity_poly.type
_entity_poly.pdbx_seq_one_letter_code
_entity_poly.pdbx_strand_id
1 'polypeptide(L)'
;PVLALTATAIPAVVDDIQEQLNFPEKRLYFQSFVRENLAYVVLREEAKLEKLLDILRKVPGSAIVYVRNRRMTKEVAYWLRSRKVSAAHYHGGLDHEERSQLQEA
;
A
#
# COMPACT_ATOMS: atom_id res chain seq x y z
N PRO A 1 4.29 -33.60 -0.63
CA PRO A 1 3.73 -32.63 -1.61
C PRO A 1 3.75 -31.21 -1.01
N VAL A 2 4.26 -30.23 -1.75
CA VAL A 2 4.39 -28.81 -1.34
C VAL A 2 3.46 -27.95 -2.21
N LEU A 3 2.78 -26.99 -1.58
CA LEU A 3 1.97 -25.98 -2.24
C LEU A 3 2.48 -24.60 -1.80
N ALA A 4 2.82 -23.75 -2.77
CA ALA A 4 3.20 -22.36 -2.52
C ALA A 4 2.11 -21.42 -3.07
N LEU A 5 1.69 -20.45 -2.25
CA LEU A 5 0.63 -19.49 -2.57
C LEU A 5 1.18 -18.07 -2.37
N THR A 6 1.02 -17.22 -3.38
CA THR A 6 1.41 -15.80 -3.31
C THR A 6 0.41 -14.94 -4.07
N ALA A 7 0.16 -13.73 -3.58
CA ALA A 7 -0.69 -12.76 -4.26
C ALA A 7 0.07 -11.96 -5.32
N THR A 8 1.39 -11.81 -5.18
CA THR A 8 2.22 -11.03 -6.09
C THR A 8 3.55 -11.73 -6.34
N ALA A 9 3.83 -12.11 -7.59
CA ALA A 9 5.13 -12.59 -8.02
C ALA A 9 5.32 -12.31 -9.52
N ILE A 10 6.41 -11.67 -9.87
CA ILE A 10 6.87 -11.58 -11.27
C ILE A 10 7.46 -12.93 -11.70
N PRO A 11 7.58 -13.22 -13.01
CA PRO A 11 8.05 -14.52 -13.49
C PRO A 11 9.35 -15.02 -12.84
N ALA A 12 10.35 -14.14 -12.68
CA ALA A 12 11.62 -14.49 -12.04
C ALA A 12 11.46 -14.93 -10.57
N VAL A 13 10.50 -14.34 -9.83
CA VAL A 13 10.21 -14.71 -8.44
C VAL A 13 9.45 -16.03 -8.38
N VAL A 14 8.58 -16.31 -9.36
CA VAL A 14 7.90 -17.60 -9.46
C VAL A 14 8.90 -18.73 -9.69
N ASP A 15 9.90 -18.51 -10.54
CA ASP A 15 10.96 -19.48 -10.76
C ASP A 15 11.81 -19.71 -9.51
N ASP A 16 12.23 -18.64 -8.83
CA ASP A 16 13.01 -18.72 -7.61
C ASP A 16 12.26 -19.46 -6.49
N ILE A 17 10.97 -19.16 -6.27
CA ILE A 17 10.15 -19.89 -5.27
C ILE A 17 10.15 -21.39 -5.54
N GLN A 18 9.97 -21.81 -6.80
CA GLN A 18 9.93 -23.23 -7.16
C GLN A 18 11.29 -23.90 -6.97
N GLU A 19 12.39 -23.21 -7.25
CA GLU A 19 13.75 -23.69 -7.03
C GLU A 19 14.06 -23.83 -5.53
N GLN A 20 13.83 -22.78 -4.73
CA GLN A 20 14.10 -22.78 -3.30
C GLN A 20 13.28 -23.84 -2.54
N LEU A 21 12.05 -24.10 -3.00
CA LEU A 21 11.18 -25.11 -2.41
C LEU A 21 11.35 -26.51 -3.04
N ASN A 22 12.33 -26.68 -3.94
CA ASN A 22 12.65 -27.94 -4.61
C ASN A 22 11.43 -28.61 -5.26
N PHE A 23 10.67 -27.83 -6.03
CA PHE A 23 9.50 -28.35 -6.74
C PHE A 23 9.95 -29.40 -7.76
N PRO A 24 9.45 -30.64 -7.68
CA PRO A 24 9.84 -31.69 -8.62
C PRO A 24 9.34 -31.41 -10.05
N GLU A 25 8.23 -30.67 -10.17
CA GLU A 25 7.68 -30.17 -11.44
C GLU A 25 7.21 -28.73 -11.28
N LYS A 26 7.48 -27.89 -12.28
CA LYS A 26 7.10 -26.46 -12.28
C LYS A 26 5.64 -26.25 -12.68
N ARG A 27 4.70 -26.64 -11.80
CA ARG A 27 3.26 -26.44 -12.01
C ARG A 27 2.84 -25.07 -11.48
N LEU A 28 2.58 -24.14 -12.39
CA LEU A 28 2.11 -22.78 -12.08
C LEU A 28 0.62 -22.64 -12.37
N TYR A 29 -0.14 -22.18 -11.37
CA TYR A 29 -1.49 -21.67 -11.56
C TYR A 29 -1.47 -20.15 -11.36
N PHE A 30 -1.94 -19.42 -12.37
CA PHE A 30 -1.95 -17.97 -12.37
C PHE A 30 -3.34 -17.45 -12.72
N GLN A 31 -3.81 -16.49 -11.93
CA GLN A 31 -5.01 -15.73 -12.21
C GLN A 31 -4.62 -14.26 -12.43
N SER A 32 -5.33 -13.58 -13.33
CA SER A 32 -5.13 -12.16 -13.58
C SER A 32 -5.21 -11.34 -12.28
N PHE A 33 -4.28 -10.39 -12.12
CA PHE A 33 -4.27 -9.43 -11.01
C PHE A 33 -5.08 -8.16 -11.30
N VAL A 34 -5.66 -8.05 -12.51
CA VAL A 34 -6.42 -6.87 -12.93
C VAL A 34 -7.63 -6.70 -12.01
N ARG A 35 -7.82 -5.48 -11.50
CA ARG A 35 -8.99 -5.07 -10.73
C ARG A 35 -9.73 -4.00 -11.50
N GLU A 36 -10.82 -4.37 -12.16
CA GLU A 36 -11.59 -3.47 -13.04
C GLU A 36 -12.17 -2.26 -12.29
N ASN A 37 -12.36 -2.39 -10.98
CA ASN A 37 -12.83 -1.32 -10.11
C ASN A 37 -11.72 -0.36 -9.64
N LEU A 38 -10.47 -0.52 -10.10
CA LEU A 38 -9.36 0.39 -9.78
C LEU A 38 -8.90 1.17 -11.01
N ALA A 39 -8.92 2.50 -10.88
CA ALA A 39 -8.31 3.41 -11.84
C ALA A 39 -6.89 3.79 -11.41
N TYR A 40 -5.94 3.78 -12.35
CA TYR A 40 -4.56 4.21 -12.13
C TYR A 40 -4.34 5.58 -12.76
N VAL A 41 -3.90 6.55 -11.96
CA VAL A 41 -3.61 7.91 -12.42
C VAL A 41 -2.21 8.31 -11.95
N VAL A 42 -1.37 8.78 -12.89
CA VAL A 42 -0.01 9.24 -12.61
C VAL A 42 0.09 10.72 -12.95
N LEU A 43 0.37 11.54 -11.93
CA LEU A 43 0.48 12.99 -12.05
C LEU A 43 1.90 13.44 -11.73
N ARG A 44 2.48 14.30 -12.56
CA ARG A 44 3.75 14.98 -12.29
C ARG A 44 3.44 16.30 -11.60
N GLU A 45 3.82 16.40 -10.32
CA GLU A 45 3.45 17.52 -9.46
C GLU A 45 4.61 17.94 -8.56
N GLU A 46 4.88 19.24 -8.53
CA GLU A 46 5.85 19.84 -7.61
C GLU A 46 5.21 20.06 -6.23
N ALA A 47 4.02 20.66 -6.20
CA ALA A 47 3.26 20.96 -4.98
C ALA A 47 2.41 19.76 -4.51
N LYS A 48 3.05 18.63 -4.21
CA LYS A 48 2.38 17.35 -3.91
C LYS A 48 1.37 17.40 -2.77
N LEU A 49 1.64 18.18 -1.72
CA LEU A 49 0.73 18.29 -0.57
C LEU A 49 -0.57 19.02 -0.92
N GLU A 50 -0.49 20.12 -1.66
CA GLU A 50 -1.68 20.85 -2.11
C GLU A 50 -2.48 20.02 -3.11
N LYS A 51 -1.79 19.30 -4.02
CA LYS A 51 -2.47 18.38 -4.92
C LYS A 51 -3.18 17.25 -4.19
N LEU A 52 -2.54 16.66 -3.17
CA LEU A 52 -3.15 15.66 -2.30
C LEU A 52 -4.43 16.20 -1.65
N LEU A 53 -4.38 17.41 -1.09
CA LEU A 53 -5.55 18.04 -0.48
C LEU A 53 -6.70 18.27 -1.48
N ASP A 54 -6.38 18.71 -2.69
CA ASP A 54 -7.35 18.87 -3.77
C ASP A 54 -8.03 17.53 -4.12
N ILE A 55 -7.24 16.46 -4.24
CA ILE A 55 -7.76 15.10 -4.50
C ILE A 55 -8.69 14.64 -3.37
N LEU A 56 -8.25 14.75 -2.11
CA LEU A 56 -9.02 14.30 -0.95
C LEU A 56 -10.33 15.08 -0.76
N ARG A 57 -10.40 16.33 -1.23
CA ARG A 57 -11.64 17.12 -1.22
C ARG A 57 -12.62 16.74 -2.32
N LYS A 58 -12.11 16.25 -3.45
CA LYS A 58 -12.91 15.88 -4.63
C LYS A 58 -13.35 14.42 -4.63
N VAL A 59 -12.60 13.55 -3.95
CA VAL A 59 -12.86 12.11 -3.89
C VAL A 59 -13.35 11.76 -2.48
N PRO A 60 -14.67 11.53 -2.29
CA PRO A 60 -15.20 11.16 -1.00
C PRO A 60 -14.79 9.72 -0.62
N GLY A 61 -14.75 9.45 0.68
CA GLY A 61 -14.43 8.14 1.25
C GLY A 61 -13.08 8.09 1.95
N SER A 62 -12.68 6.88 2.36
CA SER A 62 -11.43 6.64 3.07
C SER A 62 -10.26 6.54 2.09
N ALA A 63 -9.10 7.05 2.49
CA ALA A 63 -7.89 7.05 1.67
C ALA A 63 -6.66 6.59 2.45
N ILE A 64 -5.74 5.91 1.76
CA ILE A 64 -4.42 5.55 2.28
C ILE A 64 -3.37 6.38 1.52
N VAL A 65 -2.56 7.13 2.26
CA VAL A 65 -1.48 7.96 1.69
C VAL A 65 -0.14 7.35 2.05
N TYR A 66 0.54 6.77 1.06
CA TYR A 66 1.91 6.26 1.21
C TYR A 66 2.95 7.37 1.04
N VAL A 67 3.93 7.40 1.94
CA VAL A 67 5.06 8.34 1.92
C VAL A 67 6.37 7.61 2.16
N ARG A 68 7.49 8.24 1.81
CA ARG A 68 8.80 7.58 1.74
C ARG A 68 9.35 7.12 3.09
N ASN A 69 9.10 7.85 4.17
CA ASN A 69 9.73 7.57 5.46
C ASN A 69 8.81 7.87 6.65
N ARG A 70 9.20 7.35 7.82
CA ARG A 70 8.41 7.46 9.07
C ARG A 70 8.12 8.91 9.45
N ARG A 71 9.12 9.80 9.33
CA ARG A 71 8.96 11.23 9.64
C ARG A 71 7.88 11.88 8.78
N MET A 72 7.87 11.59 7.47
CA MET A 72 6.86 12.12 6.55
C MET A 72 5.44 11.66 6.90
N THR A 73 5.26 10.44 7.43
CA THR A 73 3.90 9.99 7.81
C THR A 73 3.29 10.92 8.86
N LYS A 74 4.10 11.33 9.85
CA LYS A 74 3.72 12.28 10.90
C LYS A 74 3.44 13.65 10.30
N GLU A 75 4.41 14.19 9.57
CA GLU A 75 4.33 15.55 8.98
C GLU A 75 3.10 15.71 8.08
N VAL A 76 2.84 14.75 7.19
CA VAL A 76 1.68 14.78 6.29
C VAL A 76 0.37 14.66 7.08
N ALA A 77 0.29 13.78 8.08
CA ALA A 77 -0.92 13.65 8.89
C ALA A 77 -1.21 14.92 9.71
N TYR A 78 -0.19 15.53 10.33
CA TYR A 78 -0.34 16.82 11.02
C TYR A 78 -0.77 17.93 10.05
N TRP A 79 -0.15 17.99 8.88
CA TRP A 79 -0.49 18.96 7.85
C TRP A 79 -1.94 18.80 7.39
N LEU A 80 -2.41 17.58 7.11
CA LEU A 80 -3.81 17.31 6.75
C LEU A 80 -4.79 17.71 7.86
N ARG A 81 -4.50 17.35 9.12
CA ARG A 81 -5.33 17.76 10.27
C ARG A 81 -5.43 19.28 10.40
N SER A 82 -4.34 20.01 10.15
CA SER A 82 -4.36 21.48 10.16
C SER A 82 -5.27 22.08 9.07
N ARG A 83 -5.59 21.33 8.00
CA ARG A 83 -6.58 21.69 6.97
C ARG A 83 -7.94 21.04 7.18
N LYS A 84 -8.23 20.56 8.41
CA LYS A 84 -9.49 19.93 8.81
C LYS A 84 -9.79 18.62 8.07
N VAL A 85 -8.76 17.90 7.61
CA VAL A 85 -8.90 16.54 7.08
C VAL A 85 -8.53 15.55 8.18
N SER A 86 -9.43 14.63 8.51
CA SER A 86 -9.13 13.55 9.44
C SER A 86 -8.01 12.67 8.87
N ALA A 87 -6.94 12.50 9.64
CA ALA A 87 -5.79 11.72 9.22
C ALA A 87 -5.05 11.19 10.45
N ALA A 88 -4.56 9.96 10.35
CA ALA A 88 -3.60 9.36 11.27
C ALA A 88 -2.29 9.04 10.54
N HIS A 89 -1.22 8.83 11.30
CA HIS A 89 0.06 8.36 10.76
C HIS A 89 0.28 6.93 11.20
N TYR A 90 0.83 6.09 10.32
CA TYR A 90 1.08 4.69 10.61
C TYR A 90 2.45 4.29 10.06
N HIS A 91 3.28 3.66 10.90
CA HIS A 91 4.57 3.12 10.49
C HIS A 91 5.06 2.03 11.45
N GLY A 92 6.01 1.19 11.00
CA GLY A 92 6.59 0.08 11.80
C GLY A 92 7.52 0.51 12.93
N GLY A 93 7.33 1.70 13.49
CA GLY A 93 8.02 2.19 14.68
C GLY A 93 7.07 2.73 15.74
N LEU A 94 5.76 2.63 15.51
CA LEU A 94 4.75 2.70 16.55
C LEU A 94 4.75 1.39 17.32
N ASP A 95 4.31 1.42 18.56
CA ASP A 95 4.14 0.20 19.33
C ASP A 95 2.99 -0.66 18.75
N HIS A 96 2.88 -1.90 19.24
CA HIS A 96 1.87 -2.81 18.72
C HIS A 96 0.45 -2.35 19.04
N GLU A 97 0.23 -1.78 20.23
CA GLU A 97 -1.08 -1.37 20.71
C GLU A 97 -1.60 -0.15 19.94
N GLU A 98 -0.77 0.87 19.78
CA GLU A 98 -1.01 2.05 18.94
C GLU A 98 -1.38 1.64 17.50
N ARG A 99 -0.67 0.66 16.92
CA ARG A 99 -0.95 0.17 15.58
C ARG A 99 -2.30 -0.53 15.48
N SER A 100 -2.64 -1.36 16.47
CA SER A 100 -3.93 -2.07 16.49
C SER A 100 -5.09 -1.08 16.64
N GLN A 101 -4.98 -0.12 17.57
CA GLN A 101 -5.99 0.93 17.77
C GLN A 101 -6.22 1.73 16.49
N LEU A 102 -5.16 2.13 15.77
CA LEU A 102 -5.27 2.88 14.52
C LEU A 102 -5.85 2.06 13.36
N GLN A 103 -5.73 0.74 13.39
CA GLN A 103 -6.22 -0.14 12.33
C GLN A 103 -7.69 -0.52 12.53
N GLU A 104 -8.16 -0.53 13.77
CA GLU A 104 -9.54 -0.88 14.15
C GLU A 104 -10.49 0.34 14.24
N ALA A 105 -9.94 1.56 14.29
CA ALA A 105 -10.68 2.82 14.31
C ALA A 105 -11.35 3.15 12.97
#